data_AF-A0A5N5I1X7-F1
#
_entry.id   AF-A0A5N5I1X7-F1
#
_cell.length_a   1.000
_cell.length_b   1.000
_cell.length_c   1.000
_cell.angle_alpha   90.00
_cell.angle_beta   90.00
_cell.angle_gamma   90.00
#
_symmetry.space_group_name_H-M   'P 1'
#
loop_
_entity.id
_entity.type
_entity.pdbx_description
1 polymer ?
#
loop_
_entity_poly.entity_id
_entity_poly.type
_entity_poly.pdbx_seq_one_letter_code
_entity_poly.pdbx_strand_id
1 'polypeptide(L)'
;MDPSAMNNPELLNFINQEKERAMVNEMVGKLTNVCWDKCITGTPGSKFSSSESACLANCARRYLDMRQAALGRKKLDILFTFHKQINFSHQQYEAMARHHQELERAVIESVEEELGLG
;
A
#
# COMPACT_ATOMS: atom_id res chain seq x y z
N MET A 1 11.63 31.47 -6.95
CA MET A 1 10.56 30.67 -7.59
C MET A 1 9.24 31.29 -7.16
N ASP A 2 8.40 31.72 -8.10
CA ASP A 2 7.10 32.35 -7.80
C ASP A 2 6.15 31.33 -7.14
N PRO A 3 5.63 31.58 -5.92
CA PRO A 3 4.74 30.64 -5.20
C PRO A 3 3.44 30.32 -5.94
N SER A 4 3.02 31.18 -6.88
CA SER A 4 1.75 31.08 -7.60
C SER A 4 1.74 29.96 -8.63
N ALA A 5 2.91 29.53 -9.11
CA ALA A 5 3.03 28.45 -10.09
C ALA A 5 2.63 27.07 -9.54
N MET A 6 2.78 26.84 -8.22
CA MET A 6 2.51 25.53 -7.59
C MET A 6 1.01 25.19 -7.48
N ASN A 7 0.11 26.14 -7.73
CA ASN A 7 -1.35 25.92 -7.73
C ASN A 7 -1.95 25.79 -9.13
N ASN A 8 -1.14 25.79 -10.21
CA ASN A 8 -1.65 25.54 -11.55
C ASN A 8 -1.94 24.02 -11.73
N PRO A 9 -3.20 23.59 -11.92
CA PRO A 9 -3.55 22.18 -12.07
C PRO A 9 -2.88 21.51 -13.29
N GLU A 10 -2.63 22.26 -14.37
CA GLU A 10 -1.92 21.75 -15.55
C GLU A 10 -0.45 21.49 -15.24
N LEU A 11 0.20 22.41 -14.51
CA LEU A 11 1.57 22.23 -14.07
C LEU A 11 1.71 21.06 -13.08
N LEU A 12 0.75 20.91 -12.15
CA LEU A 12 0.72 19.78 -11.22
C LEU A 12 0.57 18.44 -11.96
N ASN A 13 -0.29 18.39 -12.98
CA ASN A 13 -0.43 17.20 -13.82
C ASN A 13 0.88 16.89 -14.57
N PHE A 14 1.51 17.89 -15.17
CA PHE A 14 2.81 17.74 -15.84
C PHE A 14 3.90 17.25 -14.88
N ILE A 15 4.01 17.84 -13.69
CA ILE A 15 4.96 17.42 -12.65
C ILE A 15 4.72 15.96 -12.25
N ASN A 16 3.46 15.55 -12.10
CA ASN A 16 3.14 14.17 -11.75
C ASN A 16 3.55 13.19 -12.86
N GLN A 17 3.30 13.53 -14.13
CA GLN A 17 3.73 12.71 -15.27
C GLN A 17 5.25 12.59 -15.35
N GLU A 18 5.98 13.69 -15.21
CA GLU A 18 7.44 13.67 -15.22
C GLU A 18 8.02 12.91 -14.02
N LYS A 19 7.36 12.99 -12.86
CA LYS A 19 7.73 12.20 -11.68
C LYS A 19 7.54 10.71 -11.93
N GLU A 20 6.42 10.29 -12.52
CA GLU A 20 6.20 8.90 -12.91
C GLU A 20 7.25 8.43 -13.91
N ARG A 21 7.56 9.25 -14.92
CA ARG A 21 8.59 8.96 -15.91
C ARG A 21 9.97 8.82 -15.29
N ALA A 22 10.33 9.71 -14.37
CA ALA A 22 11.60 9.64 -13.62
C ALA A 22 11.69 8.35 -12.78
N MET A 23 10.59 7.95 -12.12
CA MET A 23 10.54 6.70 -11.37
C MET A 23 10.72 5.46 -12.26
N VAL A 24 10.08 5.45 -13.43
CA VAL A 24 10.25 4.35 -14.40
C VAL A 24 11.70 4.29 -14.91
N ASN A 25 12.29 5.43 -15.25
CA ASN A 25 13.68 5.52 -15.70
C ASN A 25 14.67 5.02 -14.62
N GLU A 26 14.45 5.40 -13.36
CA GLU A 26 15.26 4.90 -12.24
C GLU A 26 15.11 3.38 -12.07
N MET A 27 13.88 2.86 -12.18
CA MET A 27 13.62 1.43 -12.10
C MET A 27 14.31 0.66 -13.22
N VAL A 28 14.23 1.16 -14.46
CA VAL A 28 14.90 0.58 -15.63
C VAL A 28 16.40 0.55 -15.42
N GLY A 29 17.01 1.66 -14.98
CA GLY A 29 18.45 1.70 -14.71
C GLY A 29 18.90 0.68 -13.67
N LYS A 30 18.14 0.54 -12.57
CA LYS A 30 18.43 -0.48 -11.54
C LYS A 30 18.27 -1.91 -12.05
N LEU A 31 17.21 -2.17 -12.81
CA LEU A 31 16.97 -3.46 -13.44
C LEU A 31 18.12 -3.81 -14.39
N THR A 32 18.53 -2.86 -15.24
CA THR A 32 19.66 -3.02 -16.16
C THR A 32 20.92 -3.40 -15.41
N ASN A 33 21.32 -2.67 -14.37
CA ASN A 33 22.53 -2.98 -13.61
C ASN A 33 22.47 -4.38 -12.97
N VAL A 34 21.38 -4.68 -12.25
CA VAL A 34 21.23 -5.96 -11.54
C VAL A 34 21.21 -7.14 -12.51
N CYS A 35 20.51 -7.02 -13.63
CA CYS A 35 20.39 -8.10 -14.60
C CYS A 35 21.64 -8.24 -15.47
N TRP A 36 22.34 -7.14 -15.72
CA TRP A 36 23.64 -7.16 -16.39
C TRP A 36 24.63 -8.01 -15.59
N ASP A 37 24.84 -7.68 -14.31
CA ASP A 37 25.80 -8.38 -13.44
C ASP A 37 25.50 -9.88 -13.28
N LYS A 38 24.22 -10.27 -13.40
CA LYS A 38 23.78 -11.66 -13.25
C LYS A 38 23.86 -12.47 -14.53
N CYS A 39 23.58 -11.84 -15.67
CA CYS A 39 23.39 -12.56 -16.93
C CYS A 39 24.57 -12.42 -17.89
N ILE A 40 25.35 -11.35 -17.78
CA ILE A 40 26.45 -11.04 -18.68
C ILE A 40 27.77 -11.26 -17.93
N THR A 41 28.39 -12.41 -18.17
CA THR A 41 29.61 -12.84 -17.46
C THR A 41 30.90 -12.57 -18.24
N GLY A 42 30.79 -12.07 -19.47
CA GLY A 42 31.90 -11.71 -20.34
C GLY A 42 31.54 -10.52 -21.23
N THR A 43 32.39 -10.21 -22.20
CA THR A 43 32.04 -9.19 -23.20
C THR A 43 31.00 -9.77 -24.17
N PRO A 44 29.77 -9.24 -24.20
CA PRO A 44 28.77 -9.73 -25.14
C PRO A 44 29.20 -9.43 -26.59
N GLY A 45 28.79 -10.30 -27.51
CA GLY A 45 29.02 -10.07 -28.94
C GLY A 45 28.16 -8.92 -29.49
N SER A 46 28.07 -8.81 -30.83
CA SER A 46 27.19 -7.84 -31.48
C SER A 46 25.70 -8.04 -31.17
N LYS A 47 25.33 -9.20 -30.61
CA LYS A 47 24.01 -9.55 -30.13
C LYS A 47 24.15 -10.43 -28.89
N PHE A 48 23.13 -10.40 -28.03
CA PHE A 48 23.01 -11.38 -26.96
C PHE A 48 22.78 -12.77 -27.54
N SER A 49 23.44 -13.76 -26.95
CA SER A 49 23.14 -15.16 -27.17
C SER A 49 21.72 -15.50 -26.71
N SER A 50 21.23 -16.68 -27.10
CA SER A 50 19.91 -17.16 -26.69
C SER A 50 19.81 -17.34 -25.17
N SER A 51 20.88 -17.79 -24.51
CA SER A 51 20.94 -17.97 -23.06
C SER A 51 20.99 -16.62 -22.33
N GLU A 52 21.76 -15.65 -22.81
CA GLU A 52 21.79 -14.29 -22.23
C GLU A 52 20.43 -13.60 -22.34
N SER A 53 19.80 -13.68 -23.51
CA SER A 53 18.46 -13.10 -23.73
C SER A 53 17.41 -13.73 -22.81
N ALA A 54 17.43 -15.06 -22.67
CA ALA A 54 16.55 -15.78 -21.75
C ALA A 54 16.85 -15.43 -20.28
N CYS A 55 18.12 -15.29 -19.91
CA CYS A 55 18.50 -14.87 -18.56
C CYS A 55 17.99 -13.45 -18.26
N LEU A 56 18.20 -12.49 -19.16
CA LEU A 56 17.77 -11.10 -18.99
C LEU A 56 16.25 -11.01 -18.84
N ALA A 57 15.47 -11.74 -19.65
CA ALA A 57 14.02 -11.80 -19.54
C ALA A 57 13.56 -12.35 -18.17
N ASN A 58 14.17 -13.45 -17.72
CA ASN A 58 13.87 -14.05 -16.42
C ASN A 58 14.28 -13.13 -15.25
N CYS A 59 15.46 -12.53 -15.32
CA CYS A 59 15.95 -11.60 -14.32
C CYS A 59 15.03 -10.37 -14.20
N ALA A 60 14.66 -9.76 -15.33
CA ALA A 60 13.76 -8.62 -15.37
C ALA A 60 12.41 -8.96 -14.72
N ARG A 61 11.82 -10.12 -15.05
CA ARG A 61 10.57 -10.58 -14.46
C ARG A 61 10.69 -10.74 -12.94
N ARG A 62 11.72 -11.44 -12.46
CA ARG A 62 11.95 -11.67 -11.02
C ARG A 62 12.26 -10.39 -10.26
N TYR A 63 13.00 -9.46 -10.86
CA TYR A 63 13.27 -8.16 -10.26
C TYR A 63 11.97 -7.37 -10.08
N LEU A 64 11.13 -7.30 -11.11
CA LEU A 64 9.83 -6.63 -11.02
C LEU A 64 8.92 -7.29 -9.98
N ASP A 65 8.85 -8.63 -9.94
CA ASP A 65 8.06 -9.34 -8.94
C ASP A 65 8.54 -9.04 -7.50
N MET A 66 9.87 -9.00 -7.28
CA MET A 66 10.45 -8.64 -5.99
C MET A 66 10.20 -7.18 -5.61
N ARG A 67 10.36 -6.26 -6.57
CA ARG A 67 10.10 -4.83 -6.36
C ARG A 67 8.62 -4.56 -6.12
N GLN A 68 7.72 -5.26 -6.80
CA GLN A 68 6.28 -5.20 -6.56
C GLN A 68 5.92 -5.79 -5.20
N ALA A 69 6.53 -6.89 -4.77
CA ALA A 69 6.35 -7.41 -3.41
C ALA A 69 6.87 -6.42 -2.35
N ALA A 70 7.97 -5.72 -2.62
CA ALA A 70 8.53 -4.71 -1.73
C ALA A 70 7.72 -3.38 -1.69
N LEU A 71 7.19 -2.95 -2.84
CA LEU A 71 6.43 -1.69 -3.01
C LEU A 71 4.92 -1.87 -2.80
N GLY A 72 4.40 -3.09 -2.95
CA GLY A 72 2.98 -3.46 -2.92
C GLY A 72 2.28 -3.25 -1.59
N ARG A 73 2.97 -2.69 -0.60
CA ARG A 73 2.42 -2.35 0.70
C ARG A 73 1.82 -0.94 0.77
N LYS A 74 2.13 0.04 -0.10
CA LYS A 74 1.63 1.41 0.16
C LYS A 74 0.11 1.61 0.02
N LYS A 75 -0.52 1.08 -1.04
CA LYS A 75 -1.97 1.22 -1.24
C LYS A 75 -2.76 0.26 -0.34
N LEU A 76 -2.19 -0.92 -0.10
CA LEU A 76 -2.77 -1.96 0.73
C LEU A 76 -2.67 -1.58 2.22
N ASP A 77 -1.54 -1.06 2.69
CA ASP A 77 -1.36 -0.59 4.08
C ASP A 77 -2.33 0.53 4.43
N ILE A 78 -2.62 1.46 3.51
CA ILE A 78 -3.62 2.50 3.73
C ILE A 78 -5.00 1.86 3.90
N LEU A 79 -5.41 0.97 2.99
CA LEU A 79 -6.69 0.25 3.12
C LEU A 79 -6.77 -0.62 4.38
N PHE A 80 -5.69 -1.32 4.75
CA PHE A 80 -5.62 -2.13 5.97
C PHE A 80 -5.63 -1.25 7.22
N THR A 81 -4.97 -0.10 7.19
CA THR A 81 -4.99 0.87 8.30
C THR A 81 -6.38 1.49 8.45
N PHE A 82 -7.04 1.86 7.34
CA PHE A 82 -8.42 2.34 7.34
C PHE A 82 -9.40 1.26 7.81
N HIS A 83 -9.27 0.02 7.32
CA HIS A 83 -10.11 -1.10 7.74
C HIS A 83 -9.91 -1.44 9.23
N LYS A 84 -8.66 -1.42 9.71
CA LYS A 84 -8.35 -1.60 11.14
C LYS A 84 -8.92 -0.47 11.98
N GLN A 85 -8.83 0.78 11.51
CA GLN A 85 -9.41 1.94 12.19
C GLN A 85 -10.94 1.87 12.27
N ILE A 86 -11.61 1.49 11.17
CA ILE A 86 -13.06 1.31 11.13
C ILE A 86 -13.50 0.19 12.08
N ASN A 87 -12.81 -0.96 12.07
CA ASN A 87 -13.12 -2.07 12.97
C ASN A 87 -12.89 -1.70 14.44
N PHE A 88 -11.85 -0.94 14.76
CA PHE A 88 -11.59 -0.46 16.12
C PHE A 88 -12.70 0.48 16.61
N SER A 89 -13.13 1.42 15.77
CA SER A 89 -14.27 2.30 16.09
C SER A 89 -15.60 1.53 16.23
N HIS A 90 -15.83 0.50 15.40
CA HIS A 90 -17.01 -0.36 15.52
C HIS A 90 -17.02 -1.16 16.83
N GLN A 91 -15.87 -1.74 17.19
CA GLN A 91 -15.70 -2.48 18.44
C GLN A 91 -15.93 -1.58 19.66
N GLN A 92 -15.51 -0.32 19.62
CA GLN A 92 -15.77 0.66 20.68
C GLN A 92 -17.27 0.99 20.79
N TYR A 93 -17.97 1.17 19.68
CA TYR A 93 -19.41 1.45 19.68
C TYR A 93 -20.23 0.26 20.19
N GLU A 94 -19.90 -0.96 19.77
CA GLU A 94 -20.55 -2.18 20.27
C GLU A 94 -20.30 -2.40 21.76
N ALA A 95 -19.08 -2.12 22.25
CA ALA A 95 -18.77 -2.21 23.68
C ALA A 95 -19.59 -1.21 24.49
N MET A 96 -19.75 0.02 23.98
CA MET A 96 -20.59 1.05 24.60
C MET A 96 -22.07 0.67 24.59
N ALA A 97 -22.58 0.11 23.49
CA ALA A 97 -23.97 -0.34 23.37
C ALA A 97 -24.30 -1.49 24.33
N ARG A 98 -23.39 -2.47 24.49
CA ARG A 98 -23.55 -3.55 25.48
C ARG A 98 -23.61 -3.00 26.90
N HIS A 99 -22.73 -2.06 27.24
CA HIS A 99 -22.73 -1.48 28.58
C HIS A 99 -24.01 -0.67 28.86
N HIS A 100 -24.54 0.02 27.86
CA HIS A 100 -25.83 0.71 27.99
C HIS A 100 -26.99 -0.28 28.25
N GLN A 101 -27.03 -1.39 27.51
CA GLN A 101 -28.06 -2.42 27.70
C GLN A 101 -27.95 -3.13 29.07
N GLU A 102 -26.73 -3.34 29.58
CA GLU A 102 -26.51 -3.84 30.94
C GLU A 102 -27.00 -2.85 32.01
N LEU A 103 -26.74 -1.55 31.82
CA LEU A 103 -27.23 -0.50 32.71
C LEU A 103 -28.76 -0.43 32.68
N GLU A 104 -29.39 -0.47 31.51
CA GLU A 104 -30.84 -0.51 31.39
C GLU A 104 -31.44 -1.72 32.11
N ARG A 105 -30.85 -2.91 31.94
CA ARG A 105 -31.29 -4.11 32.67
C ARG A 105 -31.15 -3.94 34.18
N ALA A 106 -30.01 -3.46 34.66
CA ALA A 106 -29.77 -3.27 36.10
C ALA A 106 -30.74 -2.24 36.73
N VAL A 107 -31.07 -1.18 35.98
CA VAL A 107 -32.06 -0.18 36.40
C VAL A 107 -33.46 -0.82 36.46
N ILE A 108 -33.85 -1.61 35.46
CA ILE A 108 -35.14 -2.33 35.47
C ILE A 108 -35.22 -3.28 36.66
N GLU A 109 -34.19 -4.11 36.90
CA GLU A 109 -34.14 -5.04 38.04
C GLU A 109 -34.26 -4.30 39.38
N SER A 110 -33.58 -3.15 39.53
CA SER A 110 -33.67 -2.32 40.74
C SER A 110 -35.08 -1.77 40.98
N VAL A 111 -35.77 -1.36 39.91
CA VAL A 111 -37.15 -0.85 39.98
C VAL A 111 -38.14 -1.97 40.29
N GLU A 112 -37.96 -3.16 39.69
CA GLU A 112 -38.79 -4.34 39.98
C GLU A 112 -38.65 -4.78 41.45
N GLU A 113 -37.45 -4.71 42.02
CA GLU A 113 -37.18 -4.99 43.44
C GLU A 113 -37.89 -3.98 44.36
N GLU A 114 -37.83 -2.68 44.07
CA GLU A 114 -38.52 -1.64 44.84
C GLU A 114 -40.05 -1.74 44.76
N LEU A 115 -40.59 -2.14 43.61
CA LEU A 115 -42.03 -2.29 43.38
C LEU A 115 -42.57 -3.65 43.86
N GLY A 116 -41.70 -4.58 44.27
CA GLY A 116 -42.09 -5.93 44.70
C GLY A 116 -42.74 -6.75 43.59
N LEU A 117 -42.32 -6.54 42.33
CA LEU A 117 -42.88 -7.20 41.13
C LEU A 117 -42.17 -8.51 40.76
N GLY A 118 -41.44 -9.12 41.70
CA GLY A 118 -40.73 -10.40 41.53
C GLY A 118 -41.58 -11.63 41.84
#